data_AF-A0A948IUV1-F1
#
_entry.id   AF-A0A948IUV1-F1
#
_cell.length_a   1.000
_cell.length_b   1.000
_cell.length_c   1.000
_cell.angle_alpha   90.00
_cell.angle_beta   90.00
_cell.angle_gamma   90.00
#
_symmetry.space_group_name_H-M   'P 1'
#
loop_
_entity.id
_entity.type
_entity.pdbx_description
1 polymer ?
#
loop_
_entity_poly.entity_id
_entity_poly.type
_entity_poly.pdbx_seq_one_letter_code
_entity_poly.pdbx_strand_id
1 'polypeptide(L)' 'MTLPTEDFTPEAPTGELVHWMAPGRMPLGAAGVSTAALGAFALGIAAAFGALAAYRYLAPRREGLPPWSWRRGALH' A
#
# COMPACT_ATOMS: atom_id res chain seq x y z
N MET A 1 -59.69 -11.82 -11.57
CA MET A 1 -58.58 -12.66 -12.08
C MET A 1 -57.48 -12.64 -11.03
N THR A 2 -57.34 -13.72 -10.26
CA THR A 2 -56.32 -13.90 -9.23
C THR A 2 -55.12 -14.61 -9.88
N LEU A 3 -53.96 -13.96 -9.89
CA LEU A 3 -52.73 -14.57 -10.38
C LEU A 3 -52.35 -15.73 -9.44
N PRO A 4 -51.85 -16.87 -9.96
CA PRO A 4 -51.30 -17.92 -9.13
C PRO A 4 -49.99 -17.39 -8.53
N THR A 5 -50.03 -16.99 -7.26
CA THR A 5 -48.83 -16.80 -6.46
C THR A 5 -48.20 -18.17 -6.29
N GLU A 6 -47.11 -18.43 -7.00
CA GLU A 6 -46.29 -19.60 -6.76
C GLU A 6 -45.79 -19.53 -5.32
N ASP A 7 -46.18 -20.53 -4.53
CA ASP A 7 -45.74 -20.69 -3.14
C ASP A 7 -44.22 -20.85 -3.15
N PHE A 8 -43.52 -19.78 -2.80
CA PHE A 8 -42.07 -19.77 -2.72
C PHE A 8 -41.66 -20.54 -1.46
N THR A 9 -41.35 -21.83 -1.59
CA THR A 9 -40.67 -22.58 -0.53
C THR A 9 -39.21 -22.15 -0.48
N PRO A 10 -38.75 -21.45 0.59
CA PRO A 10 -37.34 -21.11 0.71
C PRO A 10 -36.53 -22.40 0.88
N GLU A 11 -35.67 -22.66 -0.09
CA GLU A 11 -34.73 -23.79 -0.03
C GLU A 11 -33.76 -23.59 1.13
N ALA A 12 -33.52 -24.66 1.90
CA ALA A 12 -32.66 -24.59 3.08
C ALA A 12 -31.25 -24.15 2.65
N PRO A 13 -30.62 -23.18 3.32
CA PRO A 13 -29.30 -22.69 2.94
C PRO A 13 -28.30 -23.85 3.04
N THR A 14 -27.80 -24.32 1.89
CA THR A 14 -26.91 -25.49 1.75
C THR A 14 -25.50 -25.26 2.30
N GLY A 15 -25.23 -24.10 2.90
CA GLY A 15 -23.89 -23.71 3.40
C GLY A 15 -22.85 -23.51 2.29
N GLU A 16 -23.21 -23.74 1.04
CA GLU A 16 -22.34 -23.56 -0.12
C GLU A 16 -22.34 -22.07 -0.50
N LEU A 17 -21.23 -21.39 -0.20
CA LEU A 17 -21.00 -20.01 -0.61
C LEU A 17 -21.19 -19.89 -2.12
N VAL A 18 -22.27 -19.22 -2.53
CA VAL A 18 -22.56 -19.00 -3.95
C VAL A 18 -21.36 -18.29 -4.59
N HIS A 19 -20.84 -18.89 -5.66
CA HIS A 19 -19.51 -18.61 -6.22
C HIS A 19 -19.27 -17.14 -6.62
N TRP A 20 -20.32 -16.32 -6.74
CA TRP A 20 -20.23 -14.89 -7.09
C TRP A 20 -19.73 -13.99 -5.95
N MET A 21 -19.79 -14.43 -4.69
CA MET A 21 -19.21 -13.70 -3.55
C MET A 21 -17.77 -14.12 -3.22
N ALA A 22 -17.21 -15.10 -3.95
CA ALA A 22 -15.83 -15.49 -3.73
C ALA A 22 -14.90 -14.34 -4.16
N PRO A 23 -14.08 -13.76 -3.26
CA PRO A 23 -13.10 -12.76 -3.67
C PRO A 23 -12.23 -13.38 -4.77
N GLY A 24 -12.17 -12.69 -5.92
CA GLY A 24 -11.45 -13.17 -7.09
C GLY A 24 -10.05 -13.63 -6.71
N ARG A 25 -9.66 -14.81 -7.20
CA ARG A 25 -8.38 -15.44 -6.87
C ARG A 25 -7.24 -14.59 -7.40
N MET A 26 -6.82 -13.57 -6.64
CA MET A 26 -5.55 -12.92 -6.90
C MET A 26 -4.46 -14.00 -6.72
N PRO A 27 -3.59 -14.22 -7.72
CA PRO A 27 -2.64 -15.34 -7.70
C PRO A 27 -1.56 -15.22 -6.60
N LEU A 28 -1.59 -14.14 -5.83
CA LEU A 28 -0.76 -13.91 -4.66
C LEU A 28 -1.55 -14.32 -3.42
N GLY A 29 -1.34 -15.55 -2.95
CA GLY A 29 -1.79 -15.95 -1.61
C GLY A 29 -1.15 -15.08 -0.52
N ALA A 30 -1.57 -15.26 0.74
CA ALA A 30 -1.09 -14.48 1.88
C ALA A 30 0.44 -14.35 1.95
N ALA A 31 1.17 -15.44 1.64
CA ALA A 31 2.62 -15.44 1.58
C ALA A 31 3.19 -14.43 0.55
N GLY A 32 2.57 -14.33 -0.63
CA GLY A 32 2.98 -13.40 -1.69
C GLY A 32 2.77 -11.93 -1.30
N VAL A 33 1.69 -11.64 -0.59
CA VAL A 33 1.42 -10.30 -0.04
C VAL A 33 2.45 -9.94 1.03
N SER A 34 2.76 -10.87 1.94
CA SER A 34 3.77 -10.66 2.98
C SER A 34 5.17 -10.42 2.40
N THR A 35 5.57 -11.18 1.38
CA THR A 35 6.88 -10.98 0.73
C THR A 35 6.95 -9.64 -0.01
N ALA A 36 5.87 -9.23 -0.67
CA ALA A 36 5.81 -7.94 -1.35
C ALA A 36 5.89 -6.78 -0.35
N ALA A 37 5.16 -6.88 0.78
CA ALA A 37 5.22 -5.89 1.84
C ALA A 37 6.62 -5.78 2.46
N LEU A 38 7.27 -6.91 2.74
CA LEU A 38 8.64 -6.92 3.26
C LEU A 38 9.63 -6.31 2.27
N GLY A 39 9.50 -6.63 0.97
CA GLY A 39 10.34 -6.07 -0.09
C GLY A 39 10.17 -4.55 -0.21
N ALA A 40 8.94 -4.05 -0.22
CA ALA A 40 8.64 -2.62 -0.27
C ALA A 40 9.20 -1.89 0.96
N PHE A 41 9.09 -2.49 2.15
CA PHE A 41 9.63 -1.92 3.38
C PHE A 41 11.16 -1.82 3.34
N ALA A 42 11.84 -2.91 2.96
CA ALA A 42 13.30 -2.92 2.85
C ALA A 42 13.81 -1.90 1.83
N LEU A 43 13.13 -1.78 0.68
CA LEU A 43 13.45 -0.78 -0.34
C LEU A 43 13.24 0.65 0.17
N GLY A 44 12.17 0.89 0.93
CA GLY A 44 11.92 2.18 1.59
C GLY A 44 13.02 2.57 2.58
N ILE A 45 13.51 1.62 3.39
CA ILE A 45 14.65 1.84 4.28
C ILE A 45 15.90 2.22 3.47
N ALA A 46 16.24 1.43 2.45
CA ALA A 46 17.41 1.68 1.62
C ALA A 46 17.34 3.05 0.94
N ALA A 47 16.16 3.44 0.43
CA ALA A 47 15.94 4.74 -0.18
C ALA A 47 16.11 5.89 0.83
N ALA A 48 15.59 5.75 2.05
CA ALA A 48 15.74 6.77 3.09
C ALA A 48 17.20 7.00 3.48
N PHE A 49 17.95 5.92 3.71
CA PHE A 49 19.39 6.02 4.00
C PHE A 49 20.19 6.55 2.81
N GLY A 50 19.86 6.10 1.59
CA GLY A 50 20.46 6.62 0.36
C GLY A 50 20.25 8.12 0.20
N ALA A 51 19.02 8.61 0.43
CA ALA A 51 18.70 10.02 0.38
C ALA A 51 19.45 10.83 1.45
N LEU A 52 19.57 10.32 2.67
CA LEU A 52 20.30 10.98 3.74
C LEU A 52 21.82 11.05 3.44
N ALA A 53 22.40 9.96 2.95
CA ALA A 53 23.80 9.92 2.54
C ALA A 53 24.06 10.86 1.37
N ALA A 54 23.18 10.86 0.35
CA ALA A 54 23.25 11.78 -0.77
C ALA A 54 23.15 13.24 -0.32
N TYR A 55 22.22 13.56 0.59
CA TYR A 55 22.12 14.89 1.18
C TYR A 55 23.42 15.28 1.89
N ARG A 56 24.00 14.39 2.70
CA ARG A 56 25.24 14.69 3.42
C ARG A 56 26.44 14.88 2.50
N TYR A 57 26.48 14.17 1.36
CA TYR A 57 27.57 14.28 0.40
C TYR A 57 27.42 15.49 -0.54
N LEU A 58 26.20 15.76 -1.01
CA LEU A 58 25.90 16.82 -1.98
C LEU A 58 25.53 18.16 -1.34
N ALA A 59 25.20 18.19 -0.04
CA ALA A 59 24.88 19.45 0.61
C ALA A 59 26.11 20.38 0.56
N PRO A 60 25.93 21.65 0.17
CA PRO A 60 27.01 22.62 0.18
C PRO A 60 27.61 22.68 1.59
N ARG A 61 28.94 22.53 1.70
CA ARG A 61 29.65 22.58 2.97
C ARG A 61 29.33 23.91 3.64
N ARG A 62 28.69 23.85 4.81
CA ARG A 62 28.23 25.03 5.59
C ARG A 62 29.31 25.52 6.56
N GLU A 63 30.56 25.17 6.31
CA GLU A 63 31.69 25.55 7.16
C GLU A 63 31.81 27.08 7.15
N GLY A 64 31.73 27.69 8.35
CA GLY A 64 31.84 29.15 8.53
C GLY A 64 30.54 29.96 8.46
N LEU A 65 29.38 29.34 8.21
CA LEU A 65 28.10 30.06 8.13
C LEU A 65 27.32 30.05 9.47
N PRO A 66 26.85 31.22 9.94
CA PRO A 66 26.14 31.31 11.21
C PRO A 66 24.78 30.59 11.21
N PRO A 67 24.29 30.08 12.35
CA PRO A 67 23.15 29.15 12.44
C PRO A 67 21.81 29.71 11.91
N TRP A 68 21.65 31.03 11.80
CA TRP A 68 20.43 31.66 11.26
C TRP A 68 20.39 31.71 9.72
N SER A 69 21.52 31.55 9.02
CA SER A 69 21.56 31.56 7.54
C SER A 69 21.19 30.20 6.92
N TRP A 70 20.73 29.25 7.74
CA TRP A 70 20.44 27.85 7.34
C TRP A 70 19.06 27.68 6.70
N ARG A 71 18.20 28.71 6.77
CA ARG A 71 16.85 28.66 6.21
C ARG A 71 16.80 29.33 4.84
N ARG A 72 17.03 28.52 3.80
CA ARG A 72 16.86 28.80 2.35
C ARG A 72 17.97 29.63 1.71
N GLY A 73 18.87 28.95 1.00
CA GLY A 73 19.48 29.54 -0.19
C GLY A 73 18.42 29.63 -1.28
N ALA A 74 18.44 30.71 -2.07
CA ALA A 74 17.52 30.89 -3.17
C ALA A 74 17.57 29.67 -4.12
N LEU A 75 16.42 29.06 -4.36
CA LEU A 75 16.22 28.19 -5.51
C LEU A 75 16.29 29.10 -6.74
N HIS A 76 17.47 29.18 -7.35
CA HIS A 76 17.66 29.69 -8.71
C HIS A 76 17.73 28.49 -9.65
#